data_AF-A0A960QP10-F1
#
_entry.id   AF-A0A960QP10-F1
#
_cell.length_a   1.000
_cell.length_b   1.000
_cell.length_c   1.000
_cell.angle_alpha   90.00
_cell.angle_beta   90.00
_cell.angle_gamma   90.00
#
_symmetry.space_group_name_H-M   'P 1'
#
loop_
_entity.id
_entity.type
_entity.pdbx_description
1 polymer ?
#
loop_
_entity_poly.entity_id
_entity_poly.type
_entity_poly.pdbx_seq_one_letter_code
_entity_poly.pdbx_strand_id
1 'polypeptide(L)'
;MLIGLIGLPVFAVASLADTPEIPFDRYQVILNRKPFGDAPPPPVQAKPLPPKGDSFAKSLRLSMIIETDDGEMRVGFVDNRTQKSYSLLQGESIDGIELVSASFADEEAVLKNGDELALLKLALGQFEEISAEQGRQKVEQQRASRESYLERRRARMERIKQAQAEPPPPPKYSGEELAKHLQDYQMEVIRQGLPPLPIPLTPEQDDQLVAEGILPPAQ
;
A
#
# COMPACT_ATOMS: atom_id res chain seq x y z
N MET A 1 -45.04 56.05 35.32
CA MET A 1 -46.18 55.14 35.14
C MET A 1 -46.05 54.43 33.80
N LEU A 2 -46.29 53.10 33.78
CA LEU A 2 -46.43 52.17 32.63
C LEU A 2 -45.20 52.01 31.70
N ILE A 3 -44.49 50.87 31.64
CA ILE A 3 -44.83 49.51 31.15
C ILE A 3 -45.13 49.48 29.64
N GLY A 4 -44.35 48.70 28.87
CA GLY A 4 -44.64 48.40 27.46
C GLY A 4 -43.56 47.61 26.72
N LEU A 5 -43.38 46.34 27.10
CA LEU A 5 -42.63 45.28 26.41
C LEU A 5 -43.26 44.92 25.05
N ILE A 6 -42.50 44.32 24.11
CA ILE A 6 -42.82 43.32 23.06
C ILE A 6 -41.77 43.51 21.93
N GLY A 7 -40.98 42.56 21.46
CA GLY A 7 -40.81 41.12 21.71
C GLY A 7 -39.82 40.60 20.65
N LEU A 8 -38.78 39.87 21.06
CA LEU A 8 -37.81 39.20 20.16
C LEU A 8 -37.97 37.68 20.31
N PRO A 9 -37.85 36.90 19.21
CA PRO A 9 -38.17 35.48 19.22
C PRO A 9 -37.07 34.64 19.88
N VAL A 10 -37.52 33.62 20.61
CA VAL A 10 -36.71 32.61 21.29
C VAL A 10 -36.12 31.64 20.25
N PHE A 11 -34.79 31.56 20.17
CA PHE A 11 -34.10 30.42 19.56
C PHE A 11 -33.73 29.42 20.65
N ALA A 12 -34.23 28.19 20.53
CA ALA A 12 -33.88 27.07 21.39
C ALA A 12 -32.45 26.59 21.07
N VAL A 13 -31.57 26.59 22.08
CA VAL A 13 -30.22 26.01 22.00
C VAL A 13 -30.30 24.55 22.46
N ALA A 14 -29.93 23.63 21.57
CA ALA A 14 -29.81 22.21 21.89
C ALA A 14 -28.56 21.97 22.77
N SER A 15 -28.76 21.33 23.92
CA SER A 15 -27.68 20.89 24.83
C SER A 15 -27.00 19.64 24.26
N LEU A 16 -25.69 19.76 23.98
CA LEU A 16 -24.79 18.63 23.75
C LEU A 16 -24.59 17.88 25.07
N ALA A 17 -24.73 16.55 25.00
CA ALA A 17 -24.53 15.65 26.12
C ALA A 17 -23.08 15.70 26.62
N ASP A 18 -22.94 15.99 27.90
CA ASP A 18 -21.69 16.05 28.66
C ASP A 18 -21.17 14.62 28.85
N THR A 19 -20.01 14.31 28.27
CA THR A 19 -19.35 13.01 28.48
C THR A 19 -18.47 13.16 29.70
N PRO A 20 -18.65 12.38 30.79
CA PRO A 20 -17.90 12.59 32.01
C PRO A 20 -16.40 12.33 31.77
N GLU A 21 -15.60 13.39 31.77
CA GLU A 21 -14.14 13.30 31.72
C GLU A 21 -13.65 12.64 33.02
N ILE A 22 -13.15 11.41 32.93
CA ILE A 22 -12.49 10.76 34.05
C ILE A 22 -11.13 11.45 34.26
N PRO A 23 -10.87 12.07 35.44
CA PRO A 23 -9.63 12.78 35.67
C PRO A 23 -8.44 11.83 35.63
N PHE A 24 -7.41 12.23 34.88
CA PHE A 24 -6.19 11.44 34.67
C PHE A 24 -5.43 11.13 35.98
N ASP A 25 -5.67 11.90 37.04
CA ASP A 25 -5.10 11.72 38.38
C ASP A 25 -5.30 10.31 38.95
N ARG A 26 -6.38 9.63 38.53
CA ARG A 26 -6.66 8.25 38.96
C ARG A 26 -5.53 7.27 38.59
N TYR A 27 -4.79 7.54 37.52
CA TYR A 27 -3.71 6.68 37.07
C TYR A 27 -2.37 6.95 37.77
N GLN A 28 -2.27 8.01 38.60
CA GLN A 28 -1.02 8.33 39.29
C GLN A 28 -0.57 7.25 40.27
N VAL A 29 -1.50 6.46 40.82
CA VAL A 29 -1.15 5.31 41.68
C VAL A 29 -0.37 4.25 40.89
N ILE A 30 -0.69 4.05 39.60
CA ILE A 30 -0.01 3.08 38.74
C ILE A 30 1.36 3.64 38.33
N LEU A 31 1.43 4.92 37.97
CA LEU A 31 2.69 5.59 37.59
C LEU A 31 3.68 5.64 38.76
N ASN A 32 3.22 5.97 39.97
CA ASN A 32 4.05 6.01 41.19
C ASN A 32 4.59 4.65 41.60
N ARG A 33 3.86 3.56 41.30
CA ARG A 33 4.30 2.20 41.61
C ARG A 33 5.41 1.69 40.68
N LYS A 34 5.67 2.38 39.57
CA LYS A 34 6.64 1.97 38.55
C LYS A 34 6.66 0.44 38.31
N PRO A 35 5.51 -0.21 38.07
CA PRO A 35 5.46 -1.68 37.98
C PRO A 35 6.29 -2.24 36.81
N PHE A 36 6.66 -1.38 35.86
CA PHE A 36 7.49 -1.71 34.70
C PHE A 36 8.94 -1.23 34.82
N GLY A 37 9.38 -0.80 36.01
CA GLY A 37 10.72 -0.26 36.25
C GLY A 37 10.84 1.23 35.89
N ASP A 38 12.08 1.74 35.94
CA ASP A 38 12.37 3.10 35.49
C ASP A 38 12.25 3.19 33.97
N ALA A 39 11.83 4.36 33.48
CA ALA A 39 11.82 4.63 32.05
C ALA A 39 13.23 4.36 31.50
N PRO A 40 13.36 3.69 30.34
CA PRO A 40 14.67 3.53 29.71
C PRO A 40 15.29 4.92 29.53
N PRO A 41 16.63 5.05 29.67
CA PRO A 41 17.29 6.32 29.43
C PRO A 41 16.82 6.84 28.06
N PRO A 42 16.46 8.13 27.96
CA PRO A 42 16.06 8.69 26.68
C PRO A 42 17.13 8.32 25.66
N PRO A 43 16.76 7.86 24.45
CA PRO A 43 17.75 7.57 23.42
C PRO A 43 18.64 8.79 23.34
N VAL A 44 19.95 8.59 23.50
CA VAL A 44 20.92 9.67 23.38
C VAL A 44 20.65 10.29 22.02
N GLN A 45 19.99 11.47 22.01
CA GLN A 45 19.83 12.23 20.81
C GLN A 45 21.26 12.58 20.42
N ALA A 46 21.80 11.83 19.46
CA ALA A 46 23.06 12.17 18.84
C ALA A 46 22.90 13.62 18.42
N LYS A 47 23.75 14.50 18.97
CA LYS A 47 23.83 15.88 18.49
C LYS A 47 23.94 15.78 16.96
N PRO A 48 23.09 16.49 16.20
CA PRO A 48 23.26 16.56 14.75
C PRO A 48 24.72 16.94 14.52
N LEU A 49 25.44 16.09 13.80
CA LEU A 49 26.80 16.41 13.40
C LEU A 49 26.72 17.78 12.70
N PRO A 50 27.63 18.74 13.02
CA PRO A 50 27.66 19.98 12.28
C PRO A 50 27.77 19.61 10.79
N PRO A 51 26.97 20.24 9.91
CA PRO A 51 26.97 19.89 8.49
C PRO A 51 28.41 20.03 8.00
N LYS A 52 29.05 18.89 7.73
CA LYS A 52 30.28 18.90 6.96
C LYS A 52 29.89 19.42 5.56
N GLY A 53 30.84 20.03 4.86
CA GLY A 53 30.60 20.63 3.54
C GLY A 53 29.82 19.69 2.60
N ASP A 54 29.15 20.26 1.61
CA ASP A 54 28.28 19.59 0.62
C ASP A 54 28.30 18.06 0.61
N SER A 55 27.49 17.46 1.51
CA SER A 55 27.28 16.01 1.54
C SER A 55 26.82 15.53 0.18
N PHE A 56 27.39 14.40 -0.25
CA PHE A 56 27.05 13.76 -1.52
C PHE A 56 25.53 13.46 -1.62
N ALA A 57 24.86 13.24 -0.49
CA ALA A 57 23.45 12.90 -0.44
C ALA A 57 22.53 14.07 -0.81
N LYS A 58 23.00 15.33 -0.77
CA LYS A 58 22.19 16.51 -1.13
C LYS A 58 21.66 16.46 -2.56
N SER A 59 22.45 15.91 -3.48
CA SER A 59 22.04 15.81 -4.88
C SER A 59 21.32 14.50 -5.18
N LEU A 60 21.32 13.53 -4.26
CA LEU A 60 20.67 12.24 -4.47
C LEU A 60 19.20 12.28 -4.10
N ARG A 61 18.37 11.69 -4.94
CA ARG A 61 16.95 11.46 -4.68
C ARG A 61 16.65 9.98 -4.84
N LEU A 62 16.08 9.37 -3.80
CA LEU A 62 15.56 8.01 -3.89
C LEU A 62 14.38 8.00 -4.86
N SER A 63 14.43 7.13 -5.86
CA SER A 63 13.37 7.02 -6.88
C SER A 63 12.60 5.72 -6.78
N MET A 64 13.22 4.66 -6.27
CA MET A 64 12.65 3.32 -6.33
C MET A 64 13.25 2.42 -5.26
N ILE A 65 12.43 1.57 -4.66
CA ILE A 65 12.86 0.40 -3.88
C ILE A 65 12.03 -0.78 -4.38
N ILE A 66 12.68 -1.84 -4.85
CA ILE A 66 12.05 -3.07 -5.32
C ILE A 66 12.70 -4.25 -4.61
N GLU A 67 11.88 -5.21 -4.20
CA GLU A 67 12.32 -6.52 -3.77
C GLU A 67 12.29 -7.47 -4.98
N THR A 68 13.39 -8.16 -5.26
CA THR A 68 13.43 -9.19 -6.30
C THR A 68 12.78 -10.48 -5.82
N ASP A 69 12.50 -11.41 -6.74
CA ASP A 69 11.90 -12.69 -6.38
C ASP A 69 12.75 -13.46 -5.36
N ASP A 70 14.07 -13.34 -5.47
CA ASP A 70 15.08 -13.93 -4.58
C ASP A 70 15.16 -13.27 -3.19
N GLY A 71 14.40 -12.19 -2.95
CA GLY A 71 14.36 -11.48 -1.67
C GLY A 71 15.49 -10.45 -1.49
N GLU A 72 16.25 -10.19 -2.55
CA GLU A 72 17.24 -9.12 -2.58
C GLU A 72 16.56 -7.77 -2.77
N MET A 73 17.15 -6.73 -2.16
CA MET A 73 16.62 -5.37 -2.27
C MET A 73 17.42 -4.63 -3.33
N ARG A 74 16.69 -4.11 -4.32
CA ARG A 74 17.20 -3.23 -5.36
C ARG A 74 16.70 -1.83 -5.11
N VAL A 75 17.62 -0.88 -5.05
CA VAL A 75 17.31 0.53 -4.84
C VAL A 75 17.71 1.33 -6.06
N GLY A 76 16.76 2.10 -6.58
CA GLY A 76 16.99 3.12 -7.58
C GLY A 76 17.09 4.50 -6.93
N PHE A 77 18.13 5.26 -7.31
CA PHE A 77 18.27 6.65 -6.94
C PHE A 77 18.81 7.47 -8.11
N VAL A 78 18.52 8.77 -8.11
CA VAL A 78 18.91 9.70 -9.16
C VAL A 78 19.79 10.78 -8.55
N ASP A 79 20.94 11.04 -9.18
CA ASP A 79 21.73 12.23 -8.87
C ASP A 79 21.18 13.41 -9.67
N ASN A 80 20.55 14.37 -8.99
CA ASN A 80 19.97 15.57 -9.58
C ASN A 80 21.03 16.49 -10.19
N ARG A 81 22.30 16.39 -9.79
CA ARG A 81 23.39 17.20 -10.36
C ARG A 81 23.81 16.69 -11.74
N THR A 82 23.97 15.38 -11.88
CA THR A 82 24.41 14.75 -13.13
C THR A 82 23.26 14.22 -13.99
N GLN A 83 22.04 14.20 -13.44
CA GLN A 83 20.84 13.56 -14.00
C GLN A 83 21.03 12.06 -14.29
N LYS A 84 22.03 11.42 -13.66
CA LYS A 84 22.27 9.99 -13.78
C LYS A 84 21.36 9.22 -12.83
N SER A 85 20.83 8.12 -13.33
CA SER A 85 20.05 7.16 -12.55
C SER A 85 20.92 5.96 -12.22
N TYR A 86 20.89 5.55 -10.96
CA TYR A 86 21.61 4.40 -10.43
C TYR A 86 20.59 3.36 -9.96
N SER A 87 20.96 2.08 -10.05
CA SER A 87 20.18 0.96 -9.57
C SER A 87 21.14 -0.07 -8.96
N LEU A 88 21.15 -0.14 -7.64
CA LEU A 88 22.08 -0.99 -6.88
C LEU A 88 21.31 -2.08 -6.14
N LEU A 89 21.86 -3.29 -6.15
CA LEU A 89 21.55 -4.30 -5.15
C LEU A 89 22.28 -3.98 -3.85
N GLN A 90 21.76 -4.50 -2.74
CA GLN A 90 22.41 -4.32 -1.46
C GLN A 90 23.82 -4.94 -1.46
N GLY A 91 24.82 -4.18 -1.02
CA GLY A 91 26.23 -4.54 -1.06
C GLY A 91 26.94 -4.17 -2.36
N GLU A 92 26.21 -3.73 -3.40
CA GLU A 92 26.83 -3.21 -4.61
C GLU A 92 27.29 -1.76 -4.42
N SER A 93 28.34 -1.41 -5.17
CA SER A 93 28.90 -0.06 -5.21
C SER A 93 29.14 0.37 -6.65
N ILE A 94 28.71 1.58 -6.99
CA ILE A 94 28.96 2.23 -8.29
C ILE A 94 29.36 3.68 -8.03
N ASP A 95 30.38 4.16 -8.74
CA ASP A 95 30.90 5.54 -8.62
C ASP A 95 31.27 5.94 -7.17
N GLY A 96 31.69 4.96 -6.36
CA GLY A 96 32.05 5.16 -4.94
C GLY A 96 30.86 5.19 -3.97
N ILE A 97 29.63 5.08 -4.49
CA ILE A 97 28.40 5.02 -3.69
C ILE A 97 28.01 3.55 -3.51
N GLU A 98 28.02 3.07 -2.28
CA GLU A 98 27.65 1.72 -1.87
C GLU A 98 26.25 1.71 -1.22
N LEU A 99 25.41 0.74 -1.59
CA LEU A 99 24.14 0.50 -0.91
C LEU A 99 24.34 -0.45 0.27
N VAL A 100 24.35 0.09 1.49
CA VAL A 100 24.60 -0.70 2.70
C VAL A 100 23.36 -1.48 3.12
N SER A 101 22.20 -0.82 3.12
CA SER A 101 20.92 -1.45 3.46
C SER A 101 19.73 -0.69 2.87
N ALA A 102 18.60 -1.38 2.77
CA ALA A 102 17.35 -0.82 2.32
C ALA A 102 16.17 -1.49 3.03
N SER A 103 15.12 -0.71 3.27
CA SER A 103 13.84 -1.17 3.82
C SER A 103 12.72 -0.70 2.91
N PHE A 104 11.94 -1.65 2.39
CA PHE A 104 10.73 -1.34 1.63
C PHE A 104 9.65 -0.79 2.56
N ALA A 105 9.53 -1.34 3.77
CA ALA A 105 8.47 -0.99 4.72
C ALA A 105 8.61 0.43 5.28
N ASP A 106 9.84 0.86 5.55
CA ASP A 106 10.13 2.20 6.04
C ASP A 106 10.35 3.20 4.90
N GLU A 107 10.44 2.70 3.66
CA GLU A 107 10.78 3.47 2.46
C GLU A 107 12.14 4.19 2.58
N GLU A 108 13.10 3.56 3.25
CA GLU A 108 14.43 4.14 3.53
C GLU A 108 15.57 3.30 2.92
N ALA A 109 16.64 3.96 2.49
CA ALA A 109 17.89 3.34 2.04
C ALA A 109 19.11 4.00 2.70
N VAL A 110 20.08 3.20 3.14
CA VAL A 110 21.35 3.68 3.68
C VAL A 110 22.42 3.54 2.61
N LEU A 111 22.95 4.68 2.17
CA LEU A 111 24.06 4.78 1.24
C LEU A 111 25.34 5.17 1.96
N LYS A 112 26.46 4.68 1.46
CA LYS A 112 27.80 5.02 1.92
C LYS A 112 28.63 5.57 0.77
N ASN A 113 29.36 6.65 1.00
CA ASN A 113 30.34 7.18 0.05
C ASN A 113 31.62 7.55 0.82
N GLY A 114 32.68 6.74 0.64
CA GLY A 114 33.89 6.86 1.46
C GLY A 114 33.57 6.63 2.95
N ASP A 115 33.74 7.67 3.76
CA ASP A 115 33.47 7.67 5.21
C ASP A 115 32.10 8.25 5.59
N GLU A 116 31.34 8.76 4.62
CA GLU A 116 30.03 9.37 4.84
C GLU A 116 28.91 8.34 4.68
N LEU A 117 27.94 8.36 5.60
CA LEU A 117 26.72 7.56 5.55
C LEU A 117 25.52 8.50 5.49
N ALA A 118 24.60 8.19 4.57
CA ALA A 118 23.38 8.95 4.39
C ALA A 118 22.17 8.01 4.34
N LEU A 119 21.13 8.38 5.06
CA LEU A 119 19.82 7.78 4.99
C LEU A 119 18.99 8.57 3.98
N LEU A 120 18.56 7.92 2.90
CA LEU A 120 17.63 8.47 1.92
C LEU A 120 16.23 7.94 2.19
N LYS A 121 15.23 8.82 2.13
CA LYS A 121 13.81 8.46 2.23
C LYS A 121 13.14 8.61 0.87
N LEU A 122 12.22 7.70 0.54
CA LEU A 122 11.45 7.75 -0.70
C LEU A 122 10.49 8.94 -0.70
N ALA A 123 9.96 9.28 0.47
CA ALA A 123 9.14 10.46 0.69
C ALA A 123 9.91 11.75 0.36
N LEU A 124 9.47 12.45 -0.70
CA LEU A 124 9.91 13.79 -1.13
C LEU A 124 11.43 14.05 -1.06
N GLY A 125 12.25 13.06 -1.42
CA GLY A 125 13.69 13.23 -1.59
C GLY A 125 14.42 13.74 -0.35
N GLN A 126 13.90 13.44 0.85
CA GLN A 126 14.56 13.79 2.09
C GLN A 126 15.77 12.89 2.31
N PHE A 127 16.86 13.48 2.81
CA PHE A 127 18.04 12.76 3.24
C PHE A 127 18.45 13.22 4.63
N GLU A 128 19.04 12.30 5.39
CA GLU A 128 19.60 12.55 6.71
C GLU A 128 21.02 11.98 6.75
N GLU A 129 21.99 12.83 7.08
CA GLU A 129 23.34 12.35 7.40
C GLU A 129 23.29 11.62 8.75
N ILE A 130 23.79 10.39 8.76
CA ILE A 130 23.77 9.53 9.94
C ILE A 130 25.18 9.18 10.35
N SER A 131 25.43 9.16 11.66
CA SER A 131 26.70 8.67 12.19
C SER A 131 26.89 7.17 11.89
N ALA A 132 28.14 6.69 11.93
CA ALA A 132 28.43 5.28 11.73
C ALA A 132 27.71 4.36 12.72
N GLU A 133 27.53 4.80 13.97
CA GLU A 133 26.78 4.05 14.99
C GLU A 133 25.29 3.99 14.68
N GLN A 134 24.68 5.12 14.31
CA GLN A 134 23.28 5.15 13.87
C GLN A 134 23.05 4.33 12.61
N GLY A 135 23.99 4.37 11.67
CA GLY A 135 23.95 3.53 10.48
C GLY A 135 23.95 2.05 10.81
N ARG A 136 24.82 1.60 11.72
CA ARG A 136 24.82 0.19 12.19
C ARG A 136 23.49 -0.20 12.83
N GLN A 137 22.95 0.63 13.72
CA GLN A 137 21.66 0.37 14.36
C GLN A 137 20.52 0.29 13.34
N LYS A 138 20.48 1.21 12.37
CA LYS A 138 19.50 1.19 11.29
C LYS A 138 19.62 -0.07 10.44
N VAL A 139 20.84 -0.45 10.06
CA VAL A 139 21.09 -1.69 9.30
C VAL A 139 20.59 -2.91 10.07
N GLU A 140 20.85 -2.99 11.38
CA GLU A 140 20.37 -4.08 12.25
C GLU A 140 18.84 -4.10 12.36
N GLN A 141 18.21 -2.95 12.59
CA GLN A 141 16.74 -2.83 12.64
C GLN A 141 16.08 -3.25 11.32
N GLN A 142 16.67 -2.83 10.19
CA GLN A 142 16.19 -3.21 8.87
C GLN A 142 16.35 -4.72 8.61
N ARG A 143 17.45 -5.34 9.08
CA ARG A 143 17.65 -6.80 9.01
C ARG A 143 16.58 -7.55 9.82
N ALA A 144 16.32 -7.13 11.06
CA ALA A 144 15.29 -7.75 11.89
C ALA A 144 13.89 -7.62 11.27
N SER A 145 13.57 -6.45 10.70
CA SER A 145 12.28 -6.20 10.05
C SER A 145 12.09 -7.04 8.78
N ARG A 146 13.18 -7.37 8.07
CA ARG A 146 13.15 -8.24 6.88
C ARG A 146 12.80 -9.68 7.21
N GLU A 147 13.28 -10.22 8.32
CA GLU A 147 12.92 -11.58 8.75
C GLU A 147 11.39 -11.70 8.92
N SER A 148 10.78 -10.71 9.58
CA SER A 148 9.33 -10.63 9.76
C SER A 148 8.56 -10.48 8.44
N TYR A 149 9.10 -9.70 7.49
CA TYR A 149 8.49 -9.51 6.19
C TYR A 149 8.60 -10.75 5.29
N LEU A 150 9.78 -11.39 5.23
CA LEU A 150 10.00 -12.62 4.46
C LEU A 150 9.08 -13.74 4.93
N GLU A 151 8.83 -13.84 6.24
CA GLU A 151 7.87 -14.77 6.81
C GLU A 151 6.43 -14.48 6.34
N ARG A 152 5.99 -13.21 6.37
CA ARG A 152 4.67 -12.81 5.82
C ARG A 152 4.54 -13.14 4.34
N ARG A 153 5.58 -12.91 3.54
CA ARG A 153 5.60 -13.22 2.11
C ARG A 153 5.50 -14.73 1.86
N ARG A 154 6.27 -15.53 2.60
CA ARG A 154 6.19 -17.01 2.55
C ARG A 154 4.80 -17.51 2.90
N ALA A 155 4.20 -17.01 3.98
CA ALA A 155 2.84 -17.38 4.37
C ALA A 155 1.81 -17.01 3.28
N ARG A 156 1.95 -15.84 2.64
CA ARG A 156 1.09 -15.44 1.52
C ARG A 156 1.27 -16.36 0.31
N MET A 157 2.51 -16.66 -0.07
CA MET A 157 2.82 -17.56 -1.19
C MET A 157 2.31 -18.97 -0.92
N GLU A 158 2.43 -19.46 0.30
CA GLU A 158 1.91 -20.76 0.69
C GLU A 158 0.37 -20.80 0.61
N ARG A 159 -0.32 -19.74 1.06
CA ARG A 159 -1.78 -19.61 0.87
C ARG A 159 -2.18 -19.58 -0.60
N ILE A 160 -1.44 -18.86 -1.45
CA ILE A 160 -1.70 -18.82 -2.89
C ILE A 160 -1.47 -20.21 -3.51
N LYS A 161 -0.39 -20.89 -3.13
CA LYS A 161 -0.07 -22.24 -3.59
C LYS A 161 -1.14 -23.25 -3.15
N GLN A 162 -1.63 -23.13 -1.91
CA GLN A 162 -2.76 -23.94 -1.41
C GLN A 162 -4.04 -23.65 -2.21
N ALA A 163 -4.37 -22.38 -2.45
CA ALA A 163 -5.53 -22.00 -3.25
C ALA A 163 -5.43 -22.44 -4.73
N GLN A 164 -4.22 -22.53 -5.28
CA GLN A 164 -3.98 -23.04 -6.64
C GLN A 164 -3.92 -24.58 -6.70
N ALA A 165 -3.66 -25.25 -5.57
CA ALA A 165 -3.67 -26.70 -5.50
C ALA A 165 -5.10 -27.27 -5.56
N GLU A 166 -6.10 -26.49 -5.13
CA GLU A 166 -7.50 -26.83 -5.35
C GLU A 166 -7.84 -26.63 -6.83
N PRO A 167 -8.27 -27.67 -7.57
CA PRO A 167 -8.70 -27.50 -8.95
C PRO A 167 -9.88 -26.51 -8.97
N PRO A 168 -9.97 -25.62 -9.98
CA PRO A 168 -11.10 -24.72 -10.09
C PRO A 168 -12.42 -25.52 -10.07
N PRO A 169 -13.49 -24.98 -9.48
CA PRO A 169 -14.77 -25.67 -9.45
C PRO A 169 -15.18 -26.03 -10.90
N PRO A 170 -15.75 -27.22 -11.12
CA PRO A 170 -16.15 -27.62 -12.46
C PRO A 170 -17.18 -26.63 -13.03
N PRO A 171 -17.22 -26.44 -14.36
CA PRO A 171 -18.20 -25.58 -15.00
C PRO A 171 -19.63 -26.04 -14.65
N LYS A 172 -20.53 -25.07 -14.41
CA LYS A 172 -21.93 -25.33 -13.98
C LYS A 172 -22.76 -26.09 -14.99
N TYR A 173 -22.47 -25.92 -16.28
CA TYR A 173 -23.14 -26.58 -17.40
C TYR A 173 -22.09 -27.31 -18.23
N SER A 174 -22.43 -28.49 -18.75
CA SER A 174 -21.53 -29.28 -19.59
C SER A 174 -22.26 -29.85 -20.80
N GLY A 175 -21.52 -30.07 -21.89
CA GLY A 175 -22.02 -30.72 -23.11
C GLY A 175 -23.31 -30.08 -23.67
N GLU A 176 -24.36 -30.88 -23.74
CA GLU A 176 -25.67 -30.50 -24.29
C GLU A 176 -26.38 -29.42 -23.48
N GLU A 177 -26.23 -29.42 -22.15
CA GLU A 177 -26.85 -28.41 -21.28
C GLU A 177 -26.25 -27.02 -21.52
N LEU A 178 -24.93 -26.97 -21.78
CA LEU A 178 -24.26 -25.72 -22.13
C LEU A 178 -24.74 -25.21 -23.48
N ALA A 179 -24.92 -26.08 -24.47
CA ALA A 179 -25.41 -25.69 -25.79
C ALA A 179 -26.81 -25.09 -25.72
N LYS A 180 -27.72 -25.72 -24.96
CA LYS A 180 -29.07 -25.17 -24.73
C LYS A 180 -29.03 -23.85 -23.99
N HIS A 181 -28.24 -23.75 -22.92
CA HIS A 181 -28.11 -22.50 -22.17
C HIS A 181 -27.58 -21.35 -23.03
N LEU A 182 -26.60 -21.61 -23.91
CA LEU A 182 -26.06 -20.61 -24.82
C LEU A 182 -27.10 -20.18 -25.88
N GLN A 183 -27.91 -21.10 -26.37
CA GLN A 183 -29.02 -20.81 -27.29
C GLN A 183 -30.11 -19.97 -26.61
N ASP A 184 -30.51 -20.32 -25.39
CA ASP A 184 -31.49 -19.55 -24.61
C ASP A 184 -30.97 -18.14 -24.32
N TYR A 185 -29.71 -18.03 -23.91
CA TYR A 185 -29.06 -16.74 -23.68
C TYR A 185 -28.96 -15.91 -24.97
N GLN A 186 -28.69 -16.55 -26.11
CA GLN A 186 -28.66 -15.86 -27.41
C GLN A 186 -30.03 -15.25 -27.75
N MET A 187 -31.13 -15.95 -27.48
CA MET A 187 -32.48 -15.41 -27.68
C MET A 187 -32.74 -14.18 -26.80
N GLU A 188 -32.30 -14.21 -25.54
CA GLU A 188 -32.40 -13.06 -24.63
C GLU A 188 -31.57 -11.87 -25.10
N VAL A 189 -30.34 -12.11 -25.55
CA VAL A 189 -29.45 -11.08 -26.10
C VAL A 189 -30.07 -10.41 -27.33
N ILE A 190 -30.64 -11.18 -28.26
CA ILE A 190 -31.28 -10.65 -29.46
C ILE A 190 -32.55 -9.86 -29.10
N ARG A 191 -33.37 -10.35 -28.16
CA ARG A 191 -34.54 -9.62 -27.63
C ARG A 191 -34.18 -8.27 -27.01
N GLN A 192 -33.01 -8.18 -26.39
CA GLN A 192 -32.48 -6.94 -25.81
C GLN A 192 -31.84 -6.00 -26.85
N GLY A 193 -31.74 -6.41 -28.12
CA GLY A 193 -31.11 -5.64 -29.19
C GLY A 193 -29.58 -5.61 -29.11
N LEU A 194 -28.97 -6.53 -28.36
CA LEU A 194 -27.52 -6.68 -28.25
C LEU A 194 -26.98 -7.56 -29.40
N PRO A 195 -25.70 -7.43 -29.77
CA PRO A 195 -25.10 -8.24 -30.84
C PRO A 195 -25.21 -9.74 -30.51
N PRO A 196 -25.66 -10.58 -31.45
CA PRO A 196 -25.87 -12.00 -31.21
C PRO A 196 -24.55 -12.74 -30.95
N LEU A 197 -24.63 -13.84 -30.21
CA LEU A 197 -23.50 -14.75 -30.06
C LEU A 197 -23.13 -15.41 -31.40
N PRO A 198 -21.86 -15.84 -31.61
CA PRO A 198 -21.40 -16.51 -32.83
C PRO A 198 -21.88 -17.99 -32.89
N ILE A 199 -23.16 -18.20 -32.64
CA ILE A 199 -23.85 -19.50 -32.68
C ILE A 199 -24.99 -19.33 -33.67
N PRO A 200 -25.20 -20.26 -34.62
CA PRO A 200 -26.32 -20.17 -35.53
C PRO A 200 -27.65 -20.35 -34.78
N LEU A 201 -28.65 -19.54 -35.10
CA LEU A 201 -30.01 -19.74 -34.62
C LEU A 201 -30.60 -21.01 -35.22
N THR A 202 -31.40 -21.72 -34.45
CA THR A 202 -32.22 -22.81 -34.98
C THR A 202 -33.41 -22.24 -35.77
N PRO A 203 -33.96 -22.98 -36.75
CA PRO A 203 -35.11 -22.49 -37.53
C PRO A 203 -36.30 -22.08 -36.66
N GLU A 204 -36.58 -22.86 -35.60
CA GLU A 204 -37.67 -22.59 -34.66
C GLU A 204 -37.47 -21.27 -33.90
N GLN A 205 -36.22 -20.94 -33.55
CA GLN A 205 -35.86 -19.70 -32.86
C GLN A 205 -35.93 -18.49 -33.78
N ASP A 206 -35.50 -18.65 -35.04
CA ASP A 206 -35.60 -17.59 -36.05
C ASP A 206 -37.07 -17.24 -36.32
N ASP A 207 -37.92 -18.24 -36.55
CA ASP A 207 -39.37 -18.08 -36.72
C ASP A 207 -40.01 -17.37 -35.51
N GLN A 208 -39.57 -17.71 -34.30
CA GLN A 208 -40.03 -17.06 -33.08
C GLN A 208 -39.64 -15.58 -33.02
N LEU A 209 -38.40 -15.23 -33.34
CA LEU A 209 -37.93 -13.84 -33.35
C LEU A 209 -38.58 -13.02 -34.46
N VAL A 210 -38.91 -13.64 -35.60
CA VAL A 210 -39.68 -13.01 -36.68
C VAL A 210 -41.13 -12.77 -36.25
N ALA A 211 -41.76 -13.73 -35.57
CA ALA A 211 -43.11 -13.59 -35.03
C ALA A 211 -43.19 -12.51 -33.93
N GLU A 212 -42.14 -12.38 -33.10
CA GLU A 212 -41.97 -11.32 -32.11
C GLU A 212 -41.64 -9.95 -32.74
N GLY A 213 -41.34 -9.90 -34.05
CA GLY A 213 -41.02 -8.69 -34.80
C GLY A 213 -39.61 -8.15 -34.56
N ILE A 214 -38.71 -8.97 -34.02
CA ILE A 214 -37.32 -8.61 -33.69
C ILE A 214 -36.39 -8.79 -34.89
N LEU A 215 -36.57 -9.88 -35.64
CA LEU A 215 -35.81 -10.18 -36.86
C LEU A 215 -36.69 -10.02 -38.11
N PRO A 216 -36.11 -9.59 -39.25
CA PRO A 216 -36.81 -9.62 -40.53
C PRO A 216 -36.99 -11.07 -41.01
N PRO A 217 -38.08 -11.39 -41.75
CA PRO A 217 -38.27 -12.73 -42.30
C PRO A 217 -37.14 -13.09 -43.27
N ALA A 218 -36.64 -14.33 -43.17
CA ALA A 218 -35.64 -14.85 -44.09
C ALA A 218 -36.16 -14.80 -45.55
N GLN A 219 -35.36 -14.25 -46.47
CA GLN A 219 -35.64 -14.17 -47.92
C GLN A 219 -35.18 -15.42 -48.65
#